data_AF-A0A7Y0LE41-F1
#
_entry.id   AF-A0A7Y0LE41-F1
#
_cell.length_a   1.000
_cell.length_b   1.000
_cell.length_c   1.000
_cell.angle_alpha   90.00
_cell.angle_beta   90.00
_cell.angle_gamma   90.00
#
_symmetry.space_group_name_H-M   'P 1'
#
loop_
_entity.id
_entity.type
_entity.pdbx_description
1 polymer ?
#
loop_
_entity_poly.entity_id
_entity_poly.type
_entity_poly.pdbx_seq_one_letter_code
_entity_poly.pdbx_strand_id
1 'polypeptide(L)'
;MTENQLQEANNKPEEQALIGETQALDRQETRQILTPFAFEIDKTLFGLPLAKPWKRGVALLVDLMLIAMLSSAPGELLAVVIAVTAYRLGSKKRAEQMGKVKGQKRRAIMRGIGAFILLVMLLDTLPSLFGQLDSVTKSPETPSNSINSDELDLKTTLKIASLVTQATTIAQRSQCENVDCWRAGLSDIVSDVAWLAHEKGLDEIDTTFADLVEETNLTTAEQKQLVEGLKSDFNKEVASLETNKISDKEVQQEDQDLESTNASSLESVISKEGNNIASEEEKDSKPIYSIMELVKGIIEDLGLGFGWAAFYFTVFTALWQGQTPGKRLLGIKVIQLDGTPLSIWDSFGRYGGYGAGIATGLLGFIQIFWDANRQAIHDQISATVVIDK
;
A
#
# COMPACT_ATOMS: atom_id res chain seq x y z
N MET A 1 3.94 -97.89 19.43
CA MET A 1 3.73 -97.60 20.86
C MET A 1 4.53 -96.36 21.16
N THR A 2 3.85 -95.29 21.63
CA THR A 2 4.42 -94.10 22.34
C THR A 2 5.73 -93.45 21.87
N GLU A 3 5.57 -92.21 21.38
CA GLU A 3 6.20 -90.96 21.88
C GLU A 3 7.72 -90.73 21.96
N ASN A 4 8.10 -89.53 21.47
CA ASN A 4 9.21 -88.65 21.90
C ASN A 4 10.65 -89.18 21.69
N GLN A 5 11.59 -88.43 21.10
CA GLN A 5 12.10 -87.16 21.62
C GLN A 5 12.77 -86.26 20.55
N LEU A 6 12.57 -84.95 20.76
CA LEU A 6 13.46 -83.78 20.64
C LEU A 6 14.59 -83.69 19.58
N GLN A 7 14.63 -82.49 18.98
CA GLN A 7 15.80 -81.67 18.63
C GLN A 7 16.85 -82.23 17.64
N GLU A 8 17.02 -81.58 16.47
CA GLU A 8 18.08 -80.58 16.18
C GLU A 8 18.26 -80.28 14.67
N ALA A 9 18.60 -79.01 14.39
CA ALA A 9 19.49 -78.51 13.33
C ALA A 9 19.20 -78.73 11.81
N ASN A 10 19.10 -77.57 11.13
CA ASN A 10 19.69 -77.24 9.82
C ASN A 10 19.21 -77.96 8.54
N ASN A 11 18.35 -77.29 7.76
CA ASN A 11 18.83 -76.42 6.66
C ASN A 11 17.73 -75.53 6.05
N LYS A 12 18.13 -74.33 5.59
CA LYS A 12 17.40 -73.38 4.71
C LYS A 12 17.36 -73.89 3.25
N PRO A 13 16.63 -73.25 2.28
CA PRO A 13 15.93 -71.95 2.27
C PRO A 13 14.38 -72.14 2.10
N GLU A 14 13.51 -71.21 1.72
CA GLU A 14 13.53 -69.79 1.26
C GLU A 14 12.60 -68.95 2.21
N GLU A 15 12.45 -67.63 2.24
CA GLU A 15 12.56 -66.48 1.30
C GLU A 15 11.54 -66.39 0.15
N GLN A 16 10.23 -66.37 0.48
CA GLN A 16 9.19 -65.56 -0.20
C GLN A 16 7.79 -65.73 0.44
N ALA A 17 7.52 -65.04 1.58
CA ALA A 17 6.15 -64.94 2.12
C ALA A 17 6.01 -63.78 3.15
N LEU A 18 6.05 -62.52 2.71
CA LEU A 18 5.65 -61.40 3.57
C LEU A 18 4.95 -60.26 2.83
N ILE A 19 3.89 -60.58 2.08
CA ILE A 19 2.86 -59.59 1.72
C ILE A 19 1.90 -59.52 2.90
N GLY A 20 2.32 -58.80 3.95
CA GLY A 20 1.51 -58.53 5.14
C GLY A 20 0.51 -57.41 4.88
N GLU A 21 -0.74 -57.62 5.29
CA GLU A 21 -1.88 -56.73 5.08
C GLU A 21 -1.61 -55.27 5.49
N THR A 22 -1.76 -54.32 4.56
CA THR A 22 -1.90 -52.89 4.92
C THR A 22 -3.29 -52.63 5.51
N GLN A 23 -3.44 -52.94 6.81
CA GLN A 23 -4.58 -52.45 7.59
C GLN A 23 -4.46 -50.94 7.78
N ALA A 24 -5.46 -50.19 7.34
CA ALA A 24 -5.52 -48.74 7.53
C ALA A 24 -5.88 -48.43 8.99
N LEU A 25 -4.87 -48.03 9.78
CA LEU A 25 -4.99 -47.73 11.21
C LEU A 25 -5.94 -46.56 11.49
N ASP A 26 -6.65 -46.60 12.63
CA ASP A 26 -7.54 -45.51 13.02
C ASP A 26 -6.76 -44.25 13.44
N ARG A 27 -7.40 -43.10 13.26
CA ARG A 27 -6.83 -41.76 13.43
C ARG A 27 -6.41 -41.44 14.88
N GLN A 28 -6.84 -42.23 15.86
CA GLN A 28 -6.35 -42.13 17.24
C GLN A 28 -5.00 -42.83 17.43
N GLU A 29 -4.77 -43.97 16.78
CA GLU A 29 -3.55 -44.77 16.92
C GLU A 29 -2.34 -44.09 16.26
N THR A 30 -2.57 -43.32 15.18
CA THR A 30 -1.53 -42.52 14.50
C THR A 30 -0.83 -41.49 15.39
N ARG A 31 -1.35 -41.23 16.61
CA ARG A 31 -0.75 -40.27 17.57
C ARG A 31 0.28 -40.89 18.52
N GLN A 32 0.37 -42.20 18.61
CA GLN A 32 1.25 -42.89 19.58
C GLN A 32 2.50 -43.50 18.94
N ILE A 33 2.56 -43.59 17.61
CA ILE A 33 3.66 -44.20 16.86
C ILE A 33 4.18 -43.20 15.82
N LEU A 34 5.50 -43.02 15.77
CA LEU A 34 6.14 -42.23 14.72
C LEU A 34 6.09 -43.06 13.41
N THR A 35 5.08 -42.79 12.59
CA THR A 35 4.89 -43.52 11.33
C THR A 35 5.70 -42.89 10.18
N PRO A 36 6.14 -43.68 9.18
CA PRO A 36 6.77 -43.14 7.97
C PRO A 36 5.81 -42.29 7.12
N PHE A 37 4.49 -42.34 7.41
CA PHE A 37 3.43 -41.61 6.70
C PHE A 37 3.48 -40.08 6.82
N ALA A 38 4.36 -39.51 7.65
CA ALA A 38 4.47 -38.04 7.80
C ALA A 38 5.05 -37.31 6.56
N PHE A 39 5.68 -38.04 5.64
CA PHE A 39 6.33 -37.47 4.44
C PHE A 39 6.11 -38.30 3.16
N GLU A 40 5.02 -39.09 3.09
CA GLU A 40 4.63 -39.68 1.79
C GLU A 40 4.19 -38.57 0.83
N ILE A 41 5.05 -38.26 -0.13
CA ILE A 41 4.74 -37.34 -1.23
C ILE A 41 3.59 -37.95 -2.03
N ASP A 42 2.53 -37.18 -2.26
CA ASP A 42 1.39 -37.61 -3.08
C ASP A 42 1.91 -38.03 -4.46
N LYS A 43 1.59 -39.27 -4.85
CA LYS A 43 2.07 -39.91 -6.09
C LYS A 43 1.67 -39.14 -7.35
N THR A 44 0.64 -38.30 -7.28
CA THR A 44 0.22 -37.40 -8.37
C THR A 44 1.19 -36.24 -8.62
N LEU A 45 2.13 -35.98 -7.70
CA LEU A 45 3.12 -34.91 -7.81
C LEU A 45 4.42 -35.36 -8.53
N PHE A 46 4.63 -36.66 -8.72
CA PHE A 46 5.81 -37.17 -9.41
C PHE A 46 5.79 -36.80 -10.90
N GLY A 47 6.94 -36.36 -11.41
CA GLY A 47 7.10 -35.93 -12.81
C GLY A 47 6.69 -34.48 -13.10
N LEU A 48 6.16 -33.73 -12.13
CA LEU A 48 5.91 -32.29 -12.31
C LEU A 48 7.23 -31.53 -12.45
N PRO A 49 7.34 -30.57 -13.39
CA PRO A 49 8.56 -29.79 -13.57
C PRO A 49 8.79 -28.87 -12.37
N LEU A 50 9.95 -28.96 -11.73
CA LEU A 50 10.34 -28.09 -10.62
C LEU A 50 10.79 -26.72 -11.12
N ALA A 51 10.37 -25.65 -10.44
CA ALA A 51 10.73 -24.29 -10.83
C ALA A 51 12.24 -24.04 -10.74
N LYS A 52 12.81 -23.41 -11.78
CA LYS A 52 14.23 -23.03 -11.82
C LYS A 52 14.55 -22.01 -10.72
N PRO A 53 15.72 -22.09 -10.04
CA PRO A 53 16.05 -21.19 -8.92
C PRO A 53 15.93 -19.70 -9.26
N TRP A 54 16.38 -19.30 -10.45
CA TRP A 54 16.30 -17.90 -10.89
C TRP A 54 14.84 -17.41 -11.04
N LYS A 55 13.90 -18.25 -11.50
CA LYS A 55 12.47 -17.89 -11.54
C LYS A 55 11.94 -17.61 -10.13
N ARG A 56 12.36 -18.40 -9.14
CA ARG A 56 11.95 -18.21 -7.74
C ARG A 56 12.55 -16.92 -7.15
N GLY A 57 13.80 -16.61 -7.50
CA GLY A 57 14.48 -15.35 -7.14
C GLY A 57 13.81 -14.11 -7.74
N VAL A 58 13.57 -14.09 -9.05
CA VAL A 58 12.89 -12.95 -9.71
C VAL A 58 11.46 -12.77 -9.21
N ALA A 59 10.72 -13.87 -8.95
CA ALA A 59 9.39 -13.78 -8.32
C ALA A 59 9.46 -13.09 -6.95
N LEU A 60 10.44 -13.46 -6.12
CA LEU A 60 10.64 -12.86 -4.81
C LEU A 60 11.02 -11.38 -4.90
N LEU A 61 11.87 -10.99 -5.85
CA LEU A 61 12.23 -9.58 -6.08
C LEU A 61 11.02 -8.73 -6.49
N VAL A 62 10.19 -9.23 -7.42
CA VAL A 62 8.93 -8.56 -7.82
C VAL A 62 7.97 -8.45 -6.64
N ASP A 63 7.84 -9.51 -5.83
CA ASP A 63 6.99 -9.48 -4.63
C ASP A 63 7.52 -8.48 -3.58
N LEU A 64 8.82 -8.39 -3.36
CA LEU A 64 9.44 -7.43 -2.43
C LEU A 64 9.27 -5.98 -2.92
N MET A 65 9.39 -5.71 -4.21
CA MET A 65 9.13 -4.39 -4.79
C MET A 65 7.66 -3.96 -4.58
N LEU A 66 6.72 -4.89 -4.77
CA LEU A 66 5.30 -4.63 -4.52
C LEU A 66 5.01 -4.41 -3.02
N ILE A 67 5.65 -5.16 -2.13
CA ILE A 67 5.54 -4.94 -0.68
C ILE A 67 6.11 -3.58 -0.29
N ALA A 68 7.26 -3.17 -0.83
CA ALA A 68 7.85 -1.85 -0.54
C ALA A 68 6.91 -0.71 -0.97
N MET A 69 6.31 -0.81 -2.17
CA MET A 69 5.33 0.16 -2.66
C MET A 69 4.03 0.16 -1.84
N LEU A 70 3.61 -0.98 -1.30
CA LEU A 70 2.45 -1.08 -0.40
C LEU A 70 2.76 -0.58 1.01
N SER A 71 4.01 -0.67 1.46
CA SER A 71 4.41 -0.24 2.81
C SER A 71 4.41 1.27 3.00
N SER A 72 4.42 2.05 1.92
CA SER A 72 4.22 3.50 1.94
C SER A 72 2.75 3.92 1.79
N ALA A 73 1.81 2.98 1.75
CA ALA A 73 0.38 3.30 1.63
C ALA A 73 -0.23 3.76 2.98
N PRO A 74 -1.22 4.66 2.96
CA PRO A 74 -1.94 5.09 4.16
C PRO A 74 -2.60 3.92 4.92
N GLY A 75 -2.74 4.06 6.25
CA GLY A 75 -3.25 3.02 7.15
C GLY A 75 -4.71 2.63 6.88
N GLU A 76 -5.51 3.54 6.33
CA GLU A 76 -6.89 3.27 5.92
C GLU A 76 -6.93 2.28 4.76
N LEU A 77 -5.96 2.35 3.83
CA LEU A 77 -5.86 1.40 2.72
C LEU A 77 -5.56 -0.02 3.21
N LEU A 78 -4.75 -0.17 4.26
CA LEU A 78 -4.54 -1.45 4.95
C LEU A 78 -5.88 -1.99 5.49
N ALA A 79 -6.70 -1.16 6.13
CA ALA A 79 -8.00 -1.56 6.67
C ALA A 79 -8.95 -2.06 5.56
N VAL A 80 -9.05 -1.35 4.42
CA VAL A 80 -9.81 -1.81 3.24
C VAL A 80 -9.30 -3.17 2.77
N VAL A 81 -7.99 -3.31 2.58
CA VAL A 81 -7.38 -4.52 2.02
C VAL A 81 -7.58 -5.72 2.95
N ILE A 82 -7.39 -5.55 4.27
CA ILE A 82 -7.68 -6.58 5.28
C ILE A 82 -9.16 -6.99 5.21
N ALA A 83 -10.07 -6.02 5.14
CA ALA A 83 -11.50 -6.28 5.20
C ALA A 83 -12.03 -6.98 3.93
N VAL A 84 -11.63 -6.51 2.75
CA VAL A 84 -11.89 -7.17 1.46
C VAL A 84 -11.29 -8.57 1.42
N THR A 85 -10.10 -8.74 2.00
CA THR A 85 -9.43 -10.04 2.12
C THR A 85 -10.22 -10.99 3.01
N ALA A 86 -10.58 -10.59 4.23
CA ALA A 86 -11.38 -11.40 5.15
C ALA A 86 -12.72 -11.82 4.52
N TYR A 87 -13.38 -10.90 3.80
CA TYR A 87 -14.59 -11.18 3.06
C TYR A 87 -14.39 -12.21 1.93
N ARG A 88 -13.32 -12.08 1.12
CA ARG A 88 -12.96 -13.04 0.06
C ARG A 88 -12.56 -14.41 0.61
N LEU A 89 -11.81 -14.46 1.71
CA LEU A 89 -11.44 -15.69 2.42
C LEU A 89 -12.68 -16.44 2.94
N GLY A 90 -13.66 -15.72 3.47
CA GLY A 90 -14.92 -16.27 3.95
C GLY A 90 -15.95 -16.65 2.86
N SER A 91 -15.62 -16.48 1.57
CA SER A 91 -16.54 -16.81 0.47
C SER A 91 -16.88 -18.31 0.39
N LYS A 92 -18.18 -18.62 0.26
CA LYS A 92 -18.68 -20.01 0.10
C LYS A 92 -18.18 -20.65 -1.21
N LYS A 93 -18.36 -19.95 -2.34
CA LYS A 93 -17.93 -20.37 -3.69
C LYS A 93 -16.47 -20.82 -3.73
N ARG A 94 -15.59 -20.04 -3.09
CA ARG A 94 -14.16 -20.33 -2.99
C ARG A 94 -13.87 -21.64 -2.27
N ALA A 95 -14.60 -21.92 -1.19
CA ALA A 95 -14.38 -23.12 -0.40
C ALA A 95 -14.97 -24.38 -1.05
N GLU A 96 -16.06 -24.24 -1.82
CA GLU A 96 -16.59 -25.28 -2.71
C GLU A 96 -15.56 -25.65 -3.79
N GLN A 97 -14.93 -24.66 -4.44
CA GLN A 97 -13.82 -24.87 -5.39
C GLN A 97 -12.59 -25.58 -4.79
N MET A 98 -12.41 -25.54 -3.46
CA MET A 98 -11.33 -26.24 -2.76
C MET A 98 -11.79 -27.56 -2.11
N GLY A 99 -13.01 -28.05 -2.41
CA GLY A 99 -13.58 -29.27 -1.82
C GLY A 99 -13.89 -29.19 -0.31
N LYS A 100 -13.78 -28.01 0.30
CA LYS A 100 -13.87 -27.83 1.76
C LYS A 100 -15.35 -27.71 2.19
N VAL A 101 -15.97 -28.84 2.54
CA VAL A 101 -17.37 -28.89 3.03
C VAL A 101 -17.54 -28.45 4.50
N LYS A 102 -16.53 -28.62 5.37
CA LYS A 102 -16.58 -28.30 6.81
C LYS A 102 -16.11 -26.88 7.14
N GLY A 103 -16.69 -26.25 8.16
CA GLY A 103 -16.25 -24.95 8.70
C GLY A 103 -17.07 -23.71 8.28
N GLN A 104 -18.32 -23.89 7.85
CA GLN A 104 -19.19 -22.80 7.37
C GLN A 104 -19.37 -21.66 8.38
N LYS A 105 -19.53 -21.96 9.69
CA LYS A 105 -19.65 -20.95 10.75
C LYS A 105 -18.44 -20.00 10.81
N ARG A 106 -17.21 -20.54 10.78
CA ARG A 106 -15.97 -19.72 10.77
C ARG A 106 -15.89 -18.79 9.55
N ARG A 107 -16.33 -19.25 8.38
CA ARG A 107 -16.36 -18.43 7.15
C ARG A 107 -17.38 -17.30 7.22
N ALA A 108 -18.55 -17.56 7.81
CA ALA A 108 -19.56 -16.53 8.05
C ALA A 108 -19.04 -15.45 9.01
N ILE A 109 -18.36 -15.86 10.10
CA ILE A 109 -17.70 -14.95 11.04
C ILE A 109 -16.63 -14.09 10.34
N MET A 110 -15.76 -14.68 9.51
CA MET A 110 -14.75 -13.93 8.75
C MET A 110 -15.37 -12.88 7.80
N ARG A 111 -16.52 -13.16 7.17
CA ARG A 111 -17.26 -12.18 6.38
C ARG A 111 -17.89 -11.09 7.24
N GLY A 112 -18.41 -11.44 8.42
CA GLY A 112 -18.94 -10.49 9.39
C GLY A 112 -17.86 -9.53 9.89
N ILE A 113 -16.68 -10.04 10.25
CA ILE A 113 -15.51 -9.24 10.65
C ILE A 113 -15.08 -8.32 9.50
N GLY A 114 -14.95 -8.82 8.27
CA GLY A 114 -14.64 -7.98 7.11
C GLY A 114 -15.67 -6.87 6.87
N ALA A 115 -16.96 -7.18 6.97
CA ALA A 115 -18.02 -6.16 6.85
C ALA A 115 -17.98 -5.15 8.00
N PHE A 116 -17.66 -5.57 9.23
CA PHE A 116 -17.54 -4.71 10.40
C PHE A 116 -16.34 -3.77 10.31
N ILE A 117 -15.17 -4.25 9.84
CA ILE A 117 -13.99 -3.39 9.62
C ILE A 117 -14.29 -2.33 8.56
N LEU A 118 -14.94 -2.71 7.44
CA LEU A 118 -15.39 -1.71 6.45
C LEU A 118 -16.38 -0.71 7.07
N LEU A 119 -17.33 -1.16 7.89
CA LEU A 119 -18.29 -0.27 8.56
C LEU A 119 -17.60 0.73 9.48
N VAL A 120 -16.66 0.28 10.34
CA VAL A 120 -15.91 1.16 11.24
C VAL A 120 -15.09 2.19 10.46
N MET A 121 -14.36 1.75 9.43
CA MET A 121 -13.62 2.67 8.56
C MET A 121 -14.55 3.66 7.83
N LEU A 122 -15.72 3.21 7.39
CA LEU A 122 -16.71 4.08 6.75
C LEU A 122 -17.25 5.13 7.74
N LEU A 123 -17.50 4.74 8.99
CA LEU A 123 -17.96 5.65 10.05
C LEU A 123 -16.89 6.67 10.48
N ASP A 124 -15.61 6.35 10.32
CA ASP A 124 -14.48 7.24 10.62
C ASP A 124 -14.19 8.21 9.47
N THR A 125 -14.33 7.75 8.22
CA THR A 125 -14.04 8.54 7.00
C THR A 125 -15.23 9.34 6.46
N LEU A 126 -16.48 8.94 6.70
CA LEU A 126 -17.65 9.70 6.26
C LEU A 126 -17.80 11.08 6.94
N PRO A 127 -17.58 11.26 8.26
CA PRO A 127 -17.78 12.56 8.91
C PRO A 127 -16.87 13.66 8.37
N SER A 128 -15.62 13.35 8.00
CA SER A 128 -14.71 14.33 7.38
C SER A 128 -15.15 14.66 5.95
N LEU A 129 -15.49 13.65 5.15
CA LEU A 129 -16.04 13.85 3.79
C LEU A 129 -17.34 14.66 3.79
N PHE A 130 -18.25 14.40 4.75
CA PHE A 130 -19.47 15.18 4.91
C PHE A 130 -19.22 16.56 5.48
N GLY A 131 -18.30 16.74 6.44
CA GLY A 131 -17.94 18.07 6.96
C GLY A 131 -17.35 18.97 5.88
N GLN A 132 -16.55 18.40 4.97
CA GLN A 132 -15.97 19.10 3.81
C GLN A 132 -17.00 19.37 2.69
N LEU A 133 -18.12 18.65 2.66
CA LEU A 133 -19.28 18.99 1.82
C LEU A 133 -20.19 20.03 2.48
N ASP A 134 -20.44 19.89 3.78
CA ASP A 134 -21.27 20.80 4.58
C ASP A 134 -20.67 22.20 4.64
N SER A 135 -19.34 22.36 4.68
CA SER A 135 -18.69 23.68 4.56
C SER A 135 -18.84 24.30 3.16
N VAL A 136 -19.06 23.50 2.12
CA VAL A 136 -19.31 23.97 0.74
C VAL A 136 -20.80 24.30 0.52
N THR A 137 -21.73 23.63 1.21
CA THR A 137 -23.17 23.93 1.14
C THR A 137 -23.69 24.91 2.19
N LYS A 138 -22.99 25.08 3.32
CA LYS A 138 -23.27 26.11 4.34
C LYS A 138 -22.28 27.26 4.22
N SER A 139 -22.49 28.10 3.22
CA SER A 139 -22.13 29.52 3.36
C SER A 139 -22.84 30.08 4.61
N PRO A 140 -22.23 30.99 5.40
CA PRO A 140 -22.83 31.46 6.65
C PRO A 140 -24.18 32.13 6.42
N GLU A 141 -25.15 31.83 7.30
CA GLU A 141 -26.52 32.35 7.20
C GLU A 141 -26.57 33.88 7.41
N THR A 142 -26.43 34.64 6.33
CA THR A 142 -26.71 36.08 6.28
C THR A 142 -28.10 36.29 5.66
N PRO A 143 -29.00 37.10 6.26
CA PRO A 143 -30.41 37.08 5.90
C PRO A 143 -30.69 37.72 4.54
N SER A 144 -31.21 36.91 3.63
CA SER A 144 -32.13 37.29 2.55
C SER A 144 -31.72 38.50 1.69
N ASN A 145 -30.90 38.27 0.67
CA ASN A 145 -31.17 38.82 -0.66
C ASN A 145 -30.81 37.81 -1.74
N SER A 146 -31.50 37.89 -2.88
CA SER A 146 -31.60 36.81 -3.86
C SER A 146 -30.34 36.65 -4.72
N ILE A 147 -29.50 35.68 -4.37
CA ILE A 147 -28.64 35.03 -5.35
C ILE A 147 -29.49 33.97 -6.06
N ASN A 148 -29.74 34.16 -7.36
CA ASN A 148 -30.40 33.14 -8.17
C ASN A 148 -29.46 31.93 -8.24
N SER A 149 -29.92 30.79 -7.73
CA SER A 149 -29.20 29.52 -7.81
C SER A 149 -29.32 28.94 -9.22
N ASP A 150 -28.68 29.61 -10.19
CA ASP A 150 -28.40 28.98 -11.48
C ASP A 150 -27.45 27.79 -11.26
N GLU A 151 -27.70 26.73 -12.01
CA GLU A 151 -27.09 25.40 -11.84
C GLU A 151 -25.55 25.47 -11.83
N LEU A 152 -24.95 25.35 -10.64
CA LEU A 152 -23.50 25.42 -10.47
C LEU A 152 -22.87 24.14 -11.06
N ASP A 153 -22.35 24.24 -12.28
CA ASP A 153 -21.73 23.11 -13.00
C ASP A 153 -20.72 22.39 -12.10
N LEU A 154 -20.77 21.06 -12.12
CA LEU A 154 -19.89 20.19 -11.34
C LEU A 154 -18.41 20.54 -11.53
N LYS A 155 -18.01 21.04 -12.71
CA LYS A 155 -16.65 21.53 -12.96
C LYS A 155 -16.29 22.77 -12.15
N THR A 156 -17.22 23.71 -11.99
CA THR A 156 -17.04 24.92 -11.17
C THR A 156 -16.93 24.52 -9.69
N THR A 157 -17.82 23.64 -9.22
CA THR A 157 -17.79 23.10 -7.85
C THR A 157 -16.49 22.35 -7.55
N LEU A 158 -16.00 21.52 -8.48
CA LEU A 158 -14.73 20.81 -8.35
C LEU A 158 -13.52 21.77 -8.36
N LYS A 159 -13.55 22.84 -9.18
CA LYS A 159 -12.52 23.88 -9.16
C LYS A 159 -12.46 24.58 -7.80
N ILE A 160 -13.60 25.06 -7.29
CA ILE A 160 -13.70 25.72 -5.98
C ILE A 160 -13.18 24.79 -4.87
N ALA A 161 -13.63 23.52 -4.84
CA ALA A 161 -13.15 22.54 -3.88
C ALA A 161 -11.63 22.28 -3.99
N SER A 162 -11.06 22.28 -5.20
CA SER A 162 -9.61 22.14 -5.40
C SER A 162 -8.82 23.34 -4.91
N LEU A 163 -9.37 24.56 -5.01
CA LEU A 163 -8.72 25.78 -4.51
C LEU A 163 -8.74 25.85 -2.99
N VAL A 164 -9.88 25.56 -2.36
CA VAL A 164 -10.00 25.46 -0.89
C VAL A 164 -9.06 24.38 -0.35
N THR A 165 -8.94 23.24 -1.03
CA THR A 165 -8.00 22.17 -0.65
C THR A 165 -6.54 22.64 -0.78
N GLN A 166 -6.17 23.33 -1.86
CA GLN A 166 -4.81 23.86 -2.01
C GLN A 166 -4.49 24.89 -0.92
N ALA A 167 -5.38 25.86 -0.69
CA ALA A 167 -5.24 26.89 0.33
C ALA A 167 -5.05 26.30 1.74
N THR A 168 -5.90 25.36 2.15
CA THR A 168 -5.79 24.68 3.45
C THR A 168 -4.53 23.80 3.55
N THR A 169 -4.07 23.15 2.47
CA THR A 169 -2.80 22.41 2.52
C THR A 169 -1.58 23.33 2.63
N ILE A 170 -1.61 24.54 2.08
CA ILE A 170 -0.55 25.54 2.25
C ILE A 170 -0.58 26.10 3.67
N ALA A 171 -1.78 26.36 4.22
CA ALA A 171 -1.97 26.75 5.62
C ALA A 171 -1.36 25.72 6.60
N GLN A 172 -1.68 24.42 6.40
CA GLN A 172 -1.29 23.36 7.33
C GLN A 172 0.13 22.80 7.14
N ARG A 173 0.76 23.01 5.98
CA ARG A 173 2.02 22.33 5.60
C ARG A 173 3.19 23.26 5.31
N SER A 174 2.97 24.57 5.20
CA SER A 174 4.06 25.52 4.96
C SER A 174 4.86 25.81 6.24
N GLN A 175 6.15 26.11 6.05
CA GLN A 175 7.06 26.60 7.10
C GLN A 175 7.22 28.13 6.98
N CYS A 176 6.17 28.84 6.57
CA CYS A 176 6.21 30.28 6.34
C CYS A 176 6.06 31.05 7.66
N GLU A 177 7.13 31.74 8.08
CA GLU A 177 7.13 32.59 9.29
C GLU A 177 6.81 34.07 8.98
N ASN A 178 7.00 34.53 7.74
CA ASN A 178 6.88 35.93 7.34
C ASN A 178 5.75 36.19 6.34
N VAL A 179 5.17 37.40 6.37
CA VAL A 179 4.07 37.86 5.49
C VAL A 179 4.38 37.65 3.99
N ASP A 180 5.60 37.94 3.54
CA ASP A 180 5.97 37.80 2.12
C ASP A 180 6.02 36.34 1.66
N CYS A 181 6.33 35.40 2.55
CA CYS A 181 6.30 33.96 2.28
C CYS A 181 4.87 33.48 2.06
N TRP A 182 3.95 33.92 2.94
CA TRP A 182 2.52 33.63 2.81
C TRP A 182 1.92 34.26 1.55
N ARG A 183 2.27 35.51 1.23
CA ARG A 183 1.80 36.19 0.02
C ARG A 183 2.25 35.49 -1.26
N ALA A 184 3.51 35.04 -1.31
CA ALA A 184 4.02 34.26 -2.44
C ALA A 184 3.37 32.86 -2.53
N GLY A 185 3.16 32.18 -1.40
CA GLY A 185 2.49 30.87 -1.38
C GLY A 185 1.02 30.92 -1.80
N LEU A 186 0.34 32.05 -1.56
CA LEU A 186 -1.07 32.24 -1.90
C LEU A 186 -1.31 32.91 -3.27
N SER A 187 -0.27 33.37 -3.98
CA SER A 187 -0.45 34.13 -5.23
C SER A 187 -1.11 33.31 -6.34
N ASP A 188 -0.79 32.02 -6.45
CA ASP A 188 -1.39 31.12 -7.43
C ASP A 188 -2.91 31.02 -7.20
N ILE A 189 -3.32 30.83 -5.93
CA ILE A 189 -4.74 30.80 -5.53
C ILE A 189 -5.43 32.14 -5.81
N VAL A 190 -4.77 33.27 -5.55
CA VAL A 190 -5.33 34.60 -5.86
C VAL A 190 -5.66 34.73 -7.35
N SER A 191 -4.78 34.26 -8.24
CA SER A 191 -5.00 34.31 -9.69
C SER A 191 -6.12 33.37 -10.16
N ASP A 192 -6.21 32.15 -9.64
CA ASP A 192 -7.29 31.21 -9.94
C ASP A 192 -8.66 31.71 -9.43
N VAL A 193 -8.68 32.34 -8.25
CA VAL A 193 -9.89 32.98 -7.69
C VAL A 193 -10.28 34.23 -8.49
N ALA A 194 -9.33 35.04 -8.97
CA ALA A 194 -9.61 36.17 -9.87
C ALA A 194 -10.23 35.73 -11.19
N TRP A 195 -9.76 34.63 -11.78
CA TRP A 195 -10.35 34.05 -12.98
C TRP A 195 -11.80 33.58 -12.75
N LEU A 196 -12.06 32.86 -11.65
CA LEU A 196 -13.41 32.41 -11.29
C LEU A 196 -14.36 33.59 -10.97
N ALA A 197 -13.87 34.60 -10.26
CA ALA A 197 -14.63 35.80 -9.94
C ALA A 197 -15.06 36.56 -11.20
N HIS A 198 -14.16 36.69 -12.18
CA HIS A 198 -14.45 37.32 -13.46
C HIS A 198 -15.43 36.50 -14.34
N GLU A 199 -15.42 35.16 -14.26
CA GLU A 199 -16.35 34.31 -15.01
C GLU A 199 -17.75 34.25 -14.37
N LYS A 200 -17.86 34.29 -13.04
CA LYS A 200 -19.10 33.96 -12.31
C LYS A 200 -19.69 35.05 -11.40
N GLY A 201 -18.99 36.16 -11.15
CA GLY A 201 -19.49 37.24 -10.30
C GLY A 201 -19.49 36.86 -8.81
N LEU A 202 -18.30 36.79 -8.22
CA LEU A 202 -18.12 36.55 -6.78
C LEU A 202 -18.00 37.89 -6.06
N ASP A 203 -19.10 38.39 -5.48
CA ASP A 203 -19.17 39.71 -4.85
C ASP A 203 -18.56 39.78 -3.43
N GLU A 204 -18.25 38.63 -2.80
CA GLU A 204 -17.92 38.54 -1.36
C GLU A 204 -16.54 37.91 -1.08
N ILE A 205 -15.53 38.33 -1.83
CA ILE A 205 -14.14 37.84 -1.73
C ILE A 205 -13.40 38.46 -0.53
N ASP A 206 -13.88 39.60 -0.05
CA ASP A 206 -13.31 40.38 1.05
C ASP A 206 -13.26 39.62 2.40
N THR A 207 -14.19 38.70 2.62
CA THR A 207 -14.29 37.80 3.79
C THR A 207 -13.45 36.54 3.58
N THR A 208 -13.49 35.96 2.38
CA THR A 208 -12.76 34.72 2.03
C THR A 208 -11.25 34.83 2.31
N PHE A 209 -10.62 35.98 1.99
CA PHE A 209 -9.21 36.20 2.33
C PHE A 209 -8.96 36.44 3.82
N ALA A 210 -9.94 36.94 4.58
CA ALA A 210 -9.80 37.11 6.02
C ALA A 210 -9.83 35.76 6.74
N ASP A 211 -10.83 34.92 6.42
CA ASP A 211 -11.01 33.58 6.99
C ASP A 211 -9.79 32.69 6.72
N LEU A 212 -9.25 32.72 5.49
CA LEU A 212 -8.05 31.97 5.12
C LEU A 212 -6.79 32.42 5.88
N VAL A 213 -6.70 33.70 6.23
CA VAL A 213 -5.55 34.26 6.95
C VAL A 213 -5.67 34.07 8.47
N GLU A 214 -6.88 33.90 9.01
CA GLU A 214 -7.10 33.57 10.43
C GLU A 214 -6.50 32.22 10.83
N GLU A 215 -6.42 31.25 9.91
CA GLU A 215 -5.73 29.96 10.13
C GLU A 215 -4.18 30.04 10.13
N THR A 216 -3.59 31.20 9.85
CA THR A 216 -2.12 31.37 9.80
C THR A 216 -1.50 31.69 11.17
N ASN A 217 -0.26 31.24 11.41
CA ASN A 217 0.50 31.50 12.63
C ASN A 217 1.03 32.96 12.78
N LEU A 218 0.52 33.91 11.98
CA LEU A 218 0.94 35.31 11.98
C LEU A 218 0.27 36.12 13.11
N THR A 219 0.85 37.25 13.52
CA THR A 219 0.19 38.16 14.46
C THR A 219 -0.97 38.92 13.80
N THR A 220 -1.94 39.41 14.58
CA THR A 220 -3.13 40.11 14.04
C THR A 220 -2.80 41.35 13.18
N ALA A 221 -1.64 41.98 13.40
CA ALA A 221 -1.17 43.08 12.57
C ALA A 221 -0.66 42.60 11.19
N GLU A 222 0.10 41.49 11.19
CA GLU A 222 0.65 40.84 9.99
C GLU A 222 -0.45 40.16 9.17
N GLN A 223 -1.42 39.53 9.83
CA GLN A 223 -2.64 38.99 9.23
C GLN A 223 -3.37 40.09 8.44
N LYS A 224 -3.58 41.27 9.05
CA LYS A 224 -4.21 42.41 8.37
C LYS A 224 -3.40 42.89 7.16
N GLN A 225 -2.08 42.99 7.30
CA GLN A 225 -1.17 43.35 6.19
C GLN A 225 -1.21 42.33 5.04
N LEU A 226 -1.29 41.04 5.35
CA LEU A 226 -1.41 39.97 4.36
C LEU A 226 -2.75 40.07 3.60
N VAL A 227 -3.86 40.26 4.31
CA VAL A 227 -5.20 40.45 3.71
C VAL A 227 -5.23 41.66 2.78
N GLU A 228 -4.67 42.81 3.20
CA GLU A 228 -4.56 44.00 2.35
C GLU A 228 -3.68 43.75 1.10
N GLY A 229 -2.62 42.94 1.23
CA GLY A 229 -1.77 42.49 0.12
C GLY A 229 -2.50 41.60 -0.90
N LEU A 230 -3.17 40.55 -0.42
CA LEU A 230 -3.93 39.61 -1.26
C LEU A 230 -5.08 40.30 -2.02
N LYS A 231 -5.77 41.24 -1.37
CA LYS A 231 -6.81 42.07 -2.02
C LYS A 231 -6.23 42.95 -3.13
N SER A 232 -5.02 43.49 -2.95
CA SER A 232 -4.34 44.29 -3.97
C SER A 232 -3.97 43.44 -5.19
N ASP A 233 -3.43 42.25 -4.97
CA ASP A 233 -3.05 41.33 -6.04
C ASP A 233 -4.29 40.78 -6.78
N PHE A 234 -5.36 40.46 -6.04
CA PHE A 234 -6.65 40.04 -6.60
C PHE A 234 -7.24 41.12 -7.54
N ASN A 235 -7.36 42.36 -7.06
CA ASN A 235 -7.92 43.46 -7.85
C ASN A 235 -7.07 43.75 -9.11
N LYS A 236 -5.75 43.58 -9.02
CA LYS A 236 -4.83 43.71 -10.14
C LYS A 236 -5.05 42.63 -11.21
N GLU A 237 -5.29 41.38 -10.81
CA GLU A 237 -5.60 40.31 -11.77
C GLU A 237 -7.00 40.42 -12.36
N VAL A 238 -8.03 40.81 -11.60
CA VAL A 238 -9.36 41.07 -12.18
C VAL A 238 -9.29 42.19 -13.24
N ALA A 239 -8.53 43.27 -12.98
CA ALA A 239 -8.29 44.32 -13.97
C ALA A 239 -7.46 43.86 -15.18
N SER A 240 -6.56 42.88 -15.01
CA SER A 240 -5.80 42.27 -16.12
C SER A 240 -6.74 41.47 -17.05
N LEU A 241 -7.72 40.78 -16.48
CA LEU A 241 -8.75 40.04 -17.21
C LEU A 241 -9.78 40.95 -17.90
N GLU A 242 -10.17 42.07 -17.29
CA GLU A 242 -11.07 43.06 -17.91
C GLU A 242 -10.46 43.77 -19.12
N THR A 243 -9.17 44.11 -19.05
CA THR A 243 -8.49 44.81 -20.16
C THR A 243 -8.32 43.93 -21.40
N ASN A 244 -8.12 42.62 -21.24
CA ASN A 244 -8.07 41.69 -22.36
C ASN A 244 -9.41 41.58 -23.13
N LYS A 245 -10.55 41.79 -22.45
CA LYS A 245 -11.89 41.75 -23.06
C LYS A 245 -12.16 42.86 -24.09
N ILE A 246 -11.29 43.86 -24.19
CA ILE A 246 -11.43 45.00 -25.12
C ILE A 246 -10.73 44.73 -26.47
N SER A 247 -9.76 43.81 -26.54
CA SER A 247 -9.04 43.48 -27.78
C SER A 247 -9.71 42.39 -28.63
N ASP A 248 -10.55 41.53 -28.05
CA ASP A 248 -11.16 40.37 -28.74
C ASP A 248 -12.41 40.72 -29.60
N LYS A 249 -12.53 41.97 -30.06
CA LYS A 249 -13.68 42.46 -30.84
C LYS A 249 -13.33 43.29 -32.07
N GLU A 250 -12.23 42.99 -32.76
CA GLU A 250 -12.16 43.33 -34.20
C GLU A 250 -11.25 42.42 -35.04
N VAL A 251 -11.64 42.25 -36.30
CA VAL A 251 -10.95 41.55 -37.41
C VAL A 251 -10.94 40.00 -37.39
N GLN A 252 -11.77 39.42 -38.26
CA GLN A 252 -11.57 38.08 -38.81
C GLN A 252 -10.63 38.11 -40.03
N GLN A 253 -9.89 37.01 -40.22
CA GLN A 253 -9.18 36.58 -41.45
C GLN A 253 -8.04 37.46 -41.99
N GLU A 254 -6.82 36.88 -42.00
CA GLU A 254 -6.30 36.23 -43.23
C GLU A 254 -5.24 35.15 -42.88
N ASP A 255 -5.11 34.13 -43.74
CA ASP A 255 -4.10 33.07 -43.63
C ASP A 255 -2.71 33.56 -44.06
N GLN A 256 -1.64 33.05 -43.44
CA GLN A 256 -0.55 32.39 -44.21
C GLN A 256 0.49 31.68 -43.33
N ASP A 257 1.03 30.59 -43.88
CA ASP A 257 2.22 29.89 -43.39
C ASP A 257 3.47 30.79 -43.39
N LEU A 258 4.40 30.56 -42.45
CA LEU A 258 5.77 30.07 -42.76
C LEU A 258 6.73 30.11 -41.55
N GLU A 259 7.38 28.96 -41.34
CA GLU A 259 8.77 28.75 -40.90
C GLU A 259 9.50 29.72 -39.94
N SER A 260 9.92 29.11 -38.82
CA SER A 260 11.34 28.96 -38.40
C SER A 260 11.99 29.93 -37.38
N THR A 261 12.80 29.30 -36.51
CA THR A 261 14.03 29.82 -35.85
C THR A 261 13.97 31.15 -35.07
N ASN A 262 14.28 31.17 -33.77
CA ASN A 262 15.62 30.78 -33.27
C ASN A 262 15.64 30.43 -31.76
N ALA A 263 16.67 29.68 -31.38
CA ALA A 263 17.08 29.48 -29.99
C ALA A 263 18.12 30.54 -29.54
N SER A 264 18.50 30.51 -28.26
CA SER A 264 19.52 31.35 -27.60
C SER A 264 19.04 32.78 -27.29
N SER A 265 19.06 33.23 -26.03
CA SER A 265 20.32 33.40 -25.28
C SER A 265 20.22 33.11 -23.79
N LEU A 266 21.19 32.33 -23.30
CA LEU A 266 21.57 32.25 -21.90
C LEU A 266 22.47 33.45 -21.53
N GLU A 267 22.51 33.78 -20.23
CA GLU A 267 23.74 34.13 -19.50
C GLU A 267 24.21 35.61 -19.34
N SER A 268 24.01 36.15 -18.11
CA SER A 268 24.86 37.12 -17.38
C SER A 268 24.39 37.12 -15.90
N VAL A 269 24.99 36.53 -14.86
CA VAL A 269 26.38 36.33 -14.38
C VAL A 269 27.02 37.57 -13.73
N ILE A 270 27.60 37.32 -12.53
CA ILE A 270 28.52 38.14 -11.69
C ILE A 270 27.91 39.04 -10.59
N SER A 271 27.65 38.40 -9.44
CA SER A 271 28.31 38.59 -8.12
C SER A 271 28.76 39.98 -7.60
N LYS A 272 28.46 40.24 -6.31
CA LYS A 272 29.35 40.72 -5.21
C LYS A 272 28.58 40.69 -3.86
N GLU A 273 29.03 40.03 -2.79
CA GLU A 273 30.16 40.33 -1.86
C GLU A 273 29.79 41.42 -0.83
N GLY A 274 29.88 41.25 0.51
CA GLY A 274 30.25 40.09 1.34
C GLY A 274 30.20 40.42 2.87
N ASN A 275 30.50 39.43 3.72
CA ASN A 275 30.89 39.45 5.15
C ASN A 275 30.31 40.51 6.14
N ASN A 276 29.83 40.02 7.29
CA ASN A 276 30.48 40.31 8.58
C ASN A 276 30.21 39.25 9.66
N ILE A 277 31.12 39.18 10.63
CA ILE A 277 31.24 38.11 11.65
C ILE A 277 30.66 38.59 12.99
N ALA A 278 29.89 37.73 13.66
CA ALA A 278 29.77 37.72 15.12
C ALA A 278 29.53 36.29 15.62
N SER A 279 30.23 35.92 16.68
CA SER A 279 30.24 34.58 17.28
C SER A 279 29.28 34.48 18.46
N GLU A 280 28.47 33.42 18.50
CA GLU A 280 27.96 32.88 19.77
C GLU A 280 28.22 31.37 19.82
N GLU A 281 28.84 30.93 20.92
CA GLU A 281 29.09 29.52 21.20
C GLU A 281 27.87 28.92 21.92
N GLU A 282 27.20 27.89 21.37
CA GLU A 282 26.52 26.94 22.24
C GLU A 282 26.55 25.47 21.77
N LYS A 283 27.38 24.68 22.48
CA LYS A 283 27.28 23.24 22.75
C LYS A 283 27.04 22.28 21.58
N ASP A 284 28.16 21.81 21.04
CA ASP A 284 28.33 20.50 20.39
C ASP A 284 27.73 19.36 21.25
N SER A 285 26.52 18.91 20.92
CA SER A 285 25.92 17.68 21.43
C SER A 285 25.77 16.65 20.32
N LYS A 286 26.87 15.93 20.08
CA LYS A 286 26.91 14.79 19.14
C LYS A 286 25.78 13.81 19.48
N PRO A 287 24.95 13.39 18.52
CA PRO A 287 23.96 12.35 18.77
C PRO A 287 24.70 11.06 19.13
N ILE A 288 24.65 10.68 20.40
CA ILE A 288 24.98 9.33 20.83
C ILE A 288 23.85 8.46 20.29
N TYR A 289 24.01 7.97 19.06
CA TYR A 289 23.12 6.96 18.49
C TYR A 289 23.19 5.72 19.39
N SER A 290 22.27 5.65 20.34
CA SER A 290 22.15 4.51 21.22
C SER A 290 21.82 3.30 20.36
N ILE A 291 22.53 2.19 20.52
CA ILE A 291 22.23 0.95 19.79
C ILE A 291 20.77 0.53 20.06
N MET A 292 20.21 0.89 21.22
CA MET A 292 18.79 0.69 21.54
C MET A 292 17.84 1.58 20.72
N GLU A 293 18.26 2.78 20.35
CA GLU A 293 17.49 3.73 19.53
C GLU A 293 17.57 3.38 18.05
N LEU A 294 18.76 2.96 17.59
CA LEU A 294 18.93 2.29 16.29
C LEU A 294 18.04 1.03 16.20
N VAL A 295 18.05 0.17 17.23
CA VAL A 295 17.22 -1.05 17.29
C VAL A 295 15.73 -0.71 17.35
N LYS A 296 15.31 0.35 18.05
CA LYS A 296 13.93 0.82 18.04
C LYS A 296 13.50 1.30 16.66
N GLY A 297 14.24 2.22 16.03
CA GLY A 297 13.95 2.68 14.68
C GLY A 297 13.92 1.54 13.66
N ILE A 298 14.88 0.62 13.75
CA ILE A 298 14.88 -0.61 12.93
C ILE A 298 13.65 -1.48 13.24
N ILE A 299 13.20 -1.62 14.48
CA ILE A 299 12.00 -2.43 14.83
C ILE A 299 10.70 -1.74 14.40
N GLU A 300 10.64 -0.40 14.38
CA GLU A 300 9.48 0.36 13.92
C GLU A 300 9.38 0.30 12.38
N ASP A 301 10.48 0.63 11.68
CA ASP A 301 10.57 0.59 10.20
C ASP A 301 10.43 -0.86 9.66
N LEU A 302 11.13 -1.83 10.25
CA LEU A 302 10.95 -3.24 9.88
C LEU A 302 9.62 -3.80 10.40
N GLY A 303 9.05 -3.29 11.49
CA GLY A 303 7.82 -3.83 12.08
C GLY A 303 6.63 -3.65 11.14
N LEU A 304 6.48 -2.44 10.59
CA LEU A 304 5.45 -2.16 9.59
C LEU A 304 5.70 -2.98 8.30
N GLY A 305 6.93 -2.95 7.77
CA GLY A 305 7.29 -3.67 6.53
C GLY A 305 7.18 -5.20 6.65
N PHE A 306 7.54 -5.77 7.80
CA PHE A 306 7.40 -7.19 8.13
C PHE A 306 5.93 -7.58 8.29
N GLY A 307 5.11 -6.73 8.91
CA GLY A 307 3.65 -6.91 8.97
C GLY A 307 3.02 -6.95 7.58
N TRP A 308 3.38 -5.99 6.71
CA TRP A 308 2.97 -5.96 5.31
C TRP A 308 3.42 -7.20 4.53
N ALA A 309 4.68 -7.61 4.67
CA ALA A 309 5.20 -8.80 4.02
C ALA A 309 4.48 -10.08 4.50
N ALA A 310 4.27 -10.22 5.81
CA ALA A 310 3.56 -11.35 6.41
C ALA A 310 2.13 -11.45 5.87
N PHE A 311 1.41 -10.32 5.85
CA PHE A 311 0.07 -10.22 5.30
C PHE A 311 0.07 -10.55 3.80
N TYR A 312 0.90 -9.88 3.00
CA TYR A 312 1.01 -10.06 1.54
C TYR A 312 1.26 -11.53 1.18
N PHE A 313 2.31 -12.15 1.72
CA PHE A 313 2.67 -13.52 1.36
C PHE A 313 1.59 -14.51 1.82
N THR A 314 1.07 -14.36 3.04
CA THR A 314 0.02 -15.25 3.57
C THR A 314 -1.26 -15.14 2.75
N VAL A 315 -1.70 -13.92 2.45
CA VAL A 315 -2.97 -13.64 1.78
C VAL A 315 -2.93 -14.04 0.32
N PHE A 316 -1.91 -13.62 -0.43
CA PHE A 316 -1.86 -13.94 -1.86
C PHE A 316 -1.62 -15.43 -2.09
N THR A 317 -0.68 -16.08 -1.38
CA THR A 317 -0.45 -17.52 -1.56
C THR A 317 -1.69 -18.34 -1.15
N ALA A 318 -2.39 -17.99 -0.09
CA ALA A 318 -3.68 -18.61 0.20
C ALA A 318 -4.70 -18.32 -0.93
N LEU A 319 -4.92 -17.06 -1.30
CA LEU A 319 -5.96 -16.66 -2.25
C LEU A 319 -5.78 -17.24 -3.65
N TRP A 320 -4.57 -17.27 -4.19
CA TRP A 320 -4.29 -17.80 -5.53
C TRP A 320 -3.67 -19.21 -5.51
N GLN A 321 -4.03 -20.02 -4.52
CA GLN A 321 -3.71 -21.45 -4.47
C GLN A 321 -2.20 -21.74 -4.66
N GLY A 322 -1.37 -21.07 -3.85
CA GLY A 322 0.08 -21.19 -3.86
C GLY A 322 0.82 -20.16 -4.72
N GLN A 323 0.17 -19.11 -5.21
CA GLN A 323 0.82 -18.07 -6.02
C GLN A 323 0.76 -16.69 -5.38
N THR A 324 1.83 -15.92 -5.50
CA THR A 324 1.91 -14.45 -5.31
C THR A 324 1.87 -13.75 -6.67
N PRO A 325 1.74 -12.40 -6.74
CA PRO A 325 1.89 -11.65 -7.99
C PRO A 325 3.16 -12.00 -8.77
N GLY A 326 4.34 -11.98 -8.14
CA GLY A 326 5.61 -12.29 -8.78
C GLY A 326 5.70 -13.75 -9.26
N LYS A 327 5.19 -14.70 -8.46
CA LYS A 327 5.12 -16.11 -8.86
C LYS A 327 4.16 -16.34 -10.03
N ARG A 328 3.05 -15.62 -10.08
CA ARG A 328 2.09 -15.64 -11.20
C ARG A 328 2.72 -15.14 -12.50
N LEU A 329 3.44 -14.03 -12.44
CA LEU A 329 4.13 -13.44 -13.59
C LEU A 329 5.14 -14.40 -14.23
N LEU A 330 5.81 -15.22 -13.41
CA LEU A 330 6.80 -16.20 -13.88
C LEU A 330 6.26 -17.62 -14.09
N GLY A 331 4.94 -17.81 -14.00
CA GLY A 331 4.28 -19.10 -14.24
C GLY A 331 4.57 -20.18 -13.18
N ILE A 332 4.99 -19.82 -11.97
CA ILE A 332 5.34 -20.80 -10.92
C ILE A 332 4.27 -20.86 -9.82
N LYS A 333 4.15 -22.02 -9.16
CA LYS A 333 3.14 -22.27 -8.11
C LYS A 333 3.69 -23.10 -6.96
N VAL A 334 3.38 -22.71 -5.72
CA VAL A 334 3.58 -23.53 -4.52
C VAL A 334 2.48 -24.59 -4.43
N ILE A 335 2.85 -25.81 -4.13
CA ILE A 335 1.96 -26.92 -3.79
C ILE A 335 2.43 -27.58 -2.48
N GLN A 336 1.50 -28.20 -1.76
CA GLN A 336 1.79 -28.97 -0.56
C GLN A 336 2.17 -30.40 -0.97
N LEU A 337 3.10 -31.04 -0.25
CA LEU A 337 3.60 -32.38 -0.59
C LEU A 337 2.54 -33.48 -0.43
N ASP A 338 1.47 -33.22 0.33
CA ASP A 338 0.29 -34.08 0.50
C ASP A 338 -0.78 -33.89 -0.59
N GLY A 339 -0.47 -33.14 -1.65
CA GLY A 339 -1.39 -32.84 -2.76
C GLY A 339 -2.52 -31.86 -2.41
N THR A 340 -2.67 -31.44 -1.16
CA THR A 340 -3.79 -30.60 -0.72
C THR A 340 -3.59 -29.11 -1.08
N PRO A 341 -4.68 -28.32 -1.22
CA PRO A 341 -4.55 -26.89 -1.46
C PRO A 341 -4.17 -26.15 -0.18
N LEU A 342 -3.02 -25.45 -0.22
CA LEU A 342 -2.45 -24.62 0.85
C LEU A 342 -3.54 -23.89 1.65
N SER A 343 -3.55 -24.09 2.97
CA SER A 343 -4.36 -23.29 3.87
C SER A 343 -3.68 -21.95 4.19
N ILE A 344 -4.44 -21.08 4.86
CA ILE A 344 -3.94 -19.79 5.36
C ILE A 344 -2.83 -20.02 6.40
N TRP A 345 -2.93 -21.08 7.20
CA TRP A 345 -1.93 -21.39 8.23
C TRP A 345 -0.62 -21.90 7.60
N ASP A 346 -0.71 -22.77 6.61
CA ASP A 346 0.46 -23.29 5.88
C ASP A 346 1.14 -22.13 5.11
N SER A 347 0.34 -21.21 4.56
CA SER A 347 0.82 -19.98 3.91
C SER A 347 1.57 -19.06 4.88
N PHE A 348 1.08 -18.92 6.12
CA PHE A 348 1.72 -18.13 7.18
C PHE A 348 2.99 -18.80 7.73
N GLY A 349 2.97 -20.11 7.99
CA GLY A 349 4.15 -20.88 8.37
C GLY A 349 5.25 -20.80 7.32
N ARG A 350 4.87 -20.85 6.03
CA ARG A 350 5.79 -20.69 4.90
C ARG A 350 6.36 -19.28 4.81
N TYR A 351 5.63 -18.26 5.24
CA TYR A 351 6.17 -16.91 5.40
C TYR A 351 7.19 -16.83 6.54
N GLY A 352 6.87 -17.40 7.72
CA GLY A 352 7.82 -17.46 8.85
C GLY A 352 9.14 -18.13 8.48
N GLY A 353 9.09 -19.14 7.60
CA GLY A 353 10.28 -19.76 7.01
C GLY A 353 11.17 -18.82 6.20
N TYR A 354 10.66 -17.74 5.59
CA TYR A 354 11.51 -16.72 4.96
C TYR A 354 12.33 -15.96 6.01
N GLY A 355 11.75 -15.67 7.18
CA GLY A 355 12.45 -15.10 8.33
C GLY A 355 13.58 -16.01 8.81
N ALA A 356 13.34 -17.33 8.90
CA ALA A 356 14.39 -18.31 9.19
C ALA A 356 15.49 -18.36 8.11
N GLY A 357 15.13 -18.18 6.83
CA GLY A 357 16.09 -18.04 5.74
C GLY A 357 16.98 -16.79 5.84
N ILE A 358 16.45 -15.68 6.35
CA ILE A 358 17.22 -14.46 6.62
C ILE A 358 18.12 -14.67 7.85
N ALA A 359 17.58 -15.22 8.95
CA ALA A 359 18.31 -15.50 10.18
C ALA A 359 19.48 -16.49 9.99
N THR A 360 19.40 -17.37 8.99
CA THR A 360 20.49 -18.28 8.59
C THR A 360 21.50 -17.65 7.61
N GLY A 361 21.54 -16.32 7.50
CA GLY A 361 22.49 -15.62 6.62
C GLY A 361 22.25 -15.88 5.14
N LEU A 362 20.98 -16.01 4.74
CA LEU A 362 20.53 -16.41 3.39
C LEU A 362 20.89 -17.84 2.95
N LEU A 363 21.64 -18.62 3.73
CA LEU A 363 22.00 -20.01 3.39
C LEU A 363 20.75 -20.88 3.17
N GLY A 364 19.70 -20.68 3.97
CA GLY A 364 18.42 -21.37 3.80
C GLY A 364 17.68 -21.04 2.48
N PHE A 365 18.03 -19.96 1.79
CA PHE A 365 17.58 -19.69 0.42
C PHE A 365 18.49 -20.34 -0.63
N ILE A 366 19.81 -20.32 -0.40
CA ILE A 366 20.82 -20.88 -1.32
C ILE A 366 20.73 -22.42 -1.40
N GLN A 367 20.20 -23.08 -0.36
CA GLN A 367 19.94 -24.53 -0.32
C GLN A 367 19.22 -25.09 -1.57
N ILE A 368 18.42 -24.28 -2.25
CA ILE A 368 17.76 -24.60 -3.52
C ILE A 368 18.72 -25.12 -4.63
N PHE A 369 20.00 -24.74 -4.59
CA PHE A 369 20.96 -25.12 -5.62
C PHE A 369 21.50 -26.55 -5.47
N TRP A 370 21.44 -27.14 -4.26
CA TRP A 370 21.91 -28.49 -3.97
C TRP A 370 20.83 -29.45 -3.45
N ASP A 371 19.68 -28.94 -3.02
CA ASP A 371 18.52 -29.77 -2.63
C ASP A 371 17.91 -30.49 -3.85
N ALA A 372 17.74 -31.81 -3.75
CA ALA A 372 17.26 -32.65 -4.85
C ALA A 372 15.86 -32.26 -5.36
N ASN A 373 15.00 -31.76 -4.47
CA ASN A 373 13.64 -31.30 -4.78
C ASN A 373 13.58 -29.78 -5.00
N ARG A 374 14.73 -29.09 -5.07
CA ARG A 374 14.86 -27.62 -5.16
C ARG A 374 14.06 -26.89 -4.07
N GLN A 375 14.00 -27.46 -2.87
CA GLN A 375 13.35 -26.86 -1.72
C GLN A 375 14.32 -25.91 -1.01
N ALA A 376 13.81 -24.74 -0.62
CA ALA A 376 14.48 -23.84 0.32
C ALA A 376 13.97 -24.11 1.74
N ILE A 377 14.64 -23.58 2.77
CA ILE A 377 14.28 -23.80 4.19
C ILE A 377 12.79 -23.50 4.47
N HIS A 378 12.26 -22.46 3.83
CA HIS A 378 10.87 -22.04 3.98
C HIS A 378 9.88 -23.02 3.33
N ASP A 379 10.29 -23.73 2.28
CA ASP A 379 9.47 -24.78 1.66
C ASP A 379 9.44 -26.02 2.56
N GLN A 380 10.61 -26.42 3.10
CA GLN A 380 10.79 -27.57 3.98
C GLN A 380 9.97 -27.43 5.28
N ILE A 381 10.06 -26.27 5.95
CA ILE A 381 9.31 -25.96 7.18
C ILE A 381 7.79 -26.15 7.01
N SER A 382 7.27 -25.96 5.79
CA SER A 382 5.83 -26.05 5.49
C SER A 382 5.43 -27.28 4.67
N ALA A 383 6.35 -28.25 4.47
CA ALA A 383 6.13 -29.41 3.61
C ALA A 383 5.55 -29.03 2.22
N THR A 384 6.17 -28.05 1.57
CA THR A 384 5.76 -27.56 0.23
C THR A 384 6.87 -27.74 -0.81
N VAL A 385 6.50 -27.66 -2.08
CA VAL A 385 7.43 -27.56 -3.22
C VAL A 385 6.90 -26.56 -4.24
N VAL A 386 7.76 -26.03 -5.11
CA VAL A 386 7.35 -25.10 -6.16
C VAL A 386 7.58 -25.69 -7.55
N ILE A 387 6.49 -25.82 -8.28
CA ILE A 387 6.43 -26.31 -9.65
C ILE A 387 6.43 -25.15 -10.65
N ASP A 388 6.98 -25.42 -11.82
CA ASP A 388 6.73 -24.66 -13.05
C ASP A 388 5.36 -25.11 -13.62
N LYS A 389 4.59 -24.19 -14.22
CA LYS A 389 3.21 -24.44 -14.68
C LYS A 389 3.10 -24.42 -16.21
#